data_AF-A0A8S2U7K1-F1
#
_entry.id   AF-A0A8S2U7K1-F1
#
_cell.length_a   1.000
_cell.length_b   1.000
_cell.length_c   1.000
_cell.angle_alpha   90.00
_cell.angle_beta   90.00
_cell.angle_gamma   90.00
#
_symmetry.space_group_name_H-M   'P 1'
#
loop_
_entity.id
_entity.type
_entity.pdbx_description
1 polymer ?
#
loop_
_entity_poly.entity_id
_entity_poly.type
_entity_poly.pdbx_seq_one_letter_code
_entity_poly.pdbx_strand_id
1 'polypeptide(L)'
;DGTATLAKHNRSCESDSADSNTKLFNQTQVTEYYSSSKSHDIPKKFKEKVKLACTEFVALGSRAFELVSGDGFFKMAQSVFDAGKYFNASSNIDVKELIPS
;
A
#
# COMPACT_ATOMS: atom_id res chain seq x y z
N ASP A 1 -22.00 38.00 1.02
CA ASP A 1 -20.96 38.47 0.08
C ASP A 1 -19.56 38.03 0.49
N GLY A 2 -19.08 36.92 -0.07
CA GLY A 2 -17.74 36.35 0.17
C GLY A 2 -16.79 36.40 -1.03
N THR A 3 -17.17 37.11 -2.10
CA THR A 3 -16.39 37.25 -3.33
C THR A 3 -15.32 38.35 -3.23
N ALA A 4 -15.48 39.29 -2.30
CA ALA A 4 -14.52 40.38 -2.07
C ALA A 4 -13.18 39.89 -1.45
N THR A 5 -13.18 38.76 -0.75
CA THR A 5 -12.00 38.18 -0.09
C THR A 5 -11.06 37.50 -1.08
N LEU A 6 -11.60 36.81 -2.09
CA LEU A 6 -10.78 36.09 -3.08
C LEU A 6 -10.06 37.05 -4.04
N ALA A 7 -10.72 38.13 -4.44
CA ALA A 7 -10.11 39.15 -5.30
C ALA A 7 -8.98 39.92 -4.61
N LYS A 8 -9.09 40.14 -3.28
CA LYS A 8 -8.00 40.70 -2.47
C LYS A 8 -6.81 39.74 -2.35
N HIS A 9 -7.08 38.44 -2.18
CA HIS A 9 -6.02 37.43 -2.10
C HIS A 9 -5.20 37.35 -3.40
N ASN A 10 -5.87 37.28 -4.56
CA ASN A 10 -5.16 37.18 -5.84
C ASN A 10 -4.28 38.40 -6.14
N ARG A 11 -4.74 39.62 -5.81
CA ARG A 11 -3.89 40.81 -5.98
C ARG A 11 -2.66 40.78 -5.06
N SER A 12 -2.79 40.29 -3.83
CA SER A 12 -1.64 40.15 -2.92
C SER A 12 -0.59 39.18 -3.49
N CYS A 13 -1.01 38.03 -4.02
CA CYS A 13 -0.09 37.06 -4.61
C CYS A 13 0.63 37.57 -5.86
N GLU A 14 -0.05 38.38 -6.69
CA GLU A 14 0.58 38.97 -7.88
C GLU A 14 1.58 40.09 -7.53
N SER A 15 1.34 40.85 -6.46
CA SER A 15 2.29 41.88 -5.99
C SER A 15 3.54 41.30 -5.29
N ASP A 16 3.46 40.11 -4.69
CA ASP A 16 4.61 39.45 -4.04
C ASP A 16 5.59 38.83 -5.05
N SER A 17 5.24 38.80 -6.33
CA SER A 17 6.06 38.21 -7.39
C SER A 17 7.05 39.20 -8.04
N ALA A 18 6.93 40.51 -7.74
CA ALA A 18 7.67 41.55 -8.45
C ALA A 18 8.85 42.15 -7.68
N ASP A 19 8.98 41.90 -6.37
CA ASP A 19 10.09 42.41 -5.57
C ASP A 19 10.54 41.39 -4.54
N SER A 20 11.58 40.62 -4.83
CA SER A 20 12.57 40.13 -3.83
C SER A 20 13.67 39.33 -4.51
N ASN A 21 14.52 40.06 -5.22
CA ASN A 21 15.83 39.61 -5.63
C ASN A 21 16.76 39.67 -4.40
N THR A 22 16.63 38.76 -3.41
CA THR A 22 17.65 38.58 -2.36
C THR A 22 17.39 37.36 -1.47
N LYS A 23 18.36 36.43 -1.50
CA LYS A 23 18.84 35.59 -0.38
C LYS A 23 17.82 34.78 0.45
N LEU A 24 18.09 33.48 0.51
CA LEU A 24 18.62 32.78 1.70
C LEU A 24 17.85 31.47 2.01
N PHE A 25 18.53 30.36 1.69
CA PHE A 25 18.63 29.13 2.48
C PHE A 25 17.41 28.19 2.63
N ASN A 26 17.70 26.92 2.34
CA ASN A 26 16.94 25.72 2.72
C ASN A 26 15.65 25.43 1.96
N GLN A 27 15.74 25.35 0.63
CA GLN A 27 14.91 24.39 -0.07
C GLN A 27 15.61 23.03 0.04
N THR A 28 15.34 22.32 1.14
CA THR A 28 15.72 20.92 1.31
C THR A 28 15.19 20.16 0.10
N GLN A 29 16.08 19.77 -0.81
CA GLN A 29 15.75 18.81 -1.86
C GLN A 29 15.30 17.55 -1.15
N VAL A 30 13.98 17.32 -1.12
CA VAL A 30 13.42 16.01 -0.83
C VAL A 30 13.76 15.17 -2.04
N THR A 31 14.96 14.59 -2.04
CA THR A 31 15.30 13.50 -2.95
C THR A 31 14.34 12.37 -2.65
N GLU A 32 13.38 12.17 -3.54
CA GLU A 32 12.54 10.98 -3.56
C GLU A 32 13.45 9.74 -3.63
N TYR A 33 13.66 9.08 -2.50
CA TYR A 33 14.23 7.74 -2.47
C TYR A 33 13.17 6.73 -2.95
N TYR A 34 12.73 6.85 -4.21
CA TYR A 34 12.03 5.74 -4.85
C TYR A 34 13.09 4.70 -5.24
N SER A 35 13.45 3.85 -4.28
CA SER A 35 14.10 2.58 -4.62
C SER A 35 13.05 1.75 -5.34
N SER A 36 13.16 1.63 -6.66
CA SER A 36 12.45 0.61 -7.43
C SER A 36 12.72 -0.73 -6.78
N SER A 37 11.75 -1.21 -5.99
CA SER A 37 11.78 -2.53 -5.39
C SER A 37 11.92 -3.51 -6.54
N LYS A 38 13.10 -4.11 -6.69
CA LYS A 38 13.36 -5.14 -7.71
C LYS A 38 12.21 -6.13 -7.64
N SER A 39 11.35 -6.14 -8.66
CA SER A 39 10.31 -7.14 -8.82
C SER A 39 11.03 -8.46 -9.08
N HIS A 40 11.38 -9.17 -8.01
CA HIS A 40 11.89 -10.52 -8.12
C HIS A 40 10.79 -11.36 -8.76
N ASP A 41 11.10 -12.00 -9.87
CA ASP A 41 10.16 -12.89 -10.53
C ASP A 41 9.76 -13.99 -9.56
N ILE A 42 8.47 -14.01 -9.21
CA ILE A 42 7.92 -15.04 -8.34
C ILE A 42 7.96 -16.38 -9.11
N PRO A 43 8.60 -17.44 -8.57
CA PRO A 43 8.70 -18.73 -9.24
C PRO A 43 7.32 -19.25 -9.67
N LYS A 44 7.22 -19.81 -10.89
CA LYS A 44 5.96 -20.34 -11.45
C LYS A 44 5.25 -21.30 -10.51
N LYS A 45 6.00 -22.22 -9.89
CA LYS A 45 5.50 -23.19 -8.90
C LYS A 45 4.83 -22.52 -7.71
N PHE A 46 5.32 -21.37 -7.28
CA PHE A 46 4.72 -20.61 -6.18
C PHE A 46 3.38 -20.00 -6.61
N LYS A 47 3.35 -19.39 -7.80
CA LYS A 47 2.11 -18.84 -8.39
C LYS A 47 1.03 -19.91 -8.53
N GLU A 48 1.40 -21.11 -8.98
CA GLU A 48 0.47 -22.25 -9.12
C GLU A 48 -0.10 -22.70 -7.78
N LYS A 49 0.74 -22.81 -6.74
CA LYS A 49 0.27 -23.16 -5.38
C LYS A 49 -0.70 -22.14 -4.81
N VAL A 50 -0.40 -20.84 -4.96
CA VAL A 50 -1.29 -19.77 -4.48
C VAL A 50 -2.63 -19.80 -5.24
N LYS A 51 -2.59 -19.99 -6.56
CA LYS A 51 -3.82 -20.13 -7.36
C LYS A 51 -4.66 -21.32 -6.91
N LEU A 52 -4.04 -22.49 -6.70
CA LEU A 52 -4.74 -23.68 -6.24
C LEU A 52 -5.41 -23.43 -4.88
N ALA A 53 -4.68 -22.86 -3.91
CA ALA A 53 -5.21 -22.55 -2.58
C ALA A 53 -6.40 -21.57 -2.65
N CYS A 54 -6.34 -20.55 -3.52
CA CYS A 54 -7.46 -19.63 -3.71
C CYS A 54 -8.68 -20.35 -4.32
N THR A 55 -8.47 -21.21 -5.31
CA THR A 55 -9.54 -22.03 -5.91
C THR A 55 -10.17 -22.97 -4.89
N GLU A 56 -9.36 -23.64 -4.07
CA GLU A 56 -9.84 -24.54 -3.01
C GLU A 56 -10.64 -23.77 -1.96
N PHE A 57 -10.16 -22.61 -1.52
CA PHE A 57 -10.90 -21.76 -0.59
C PHE A 57 -12.29 -21.37 -1.13
N VAL A 58 -12.37 -21.01 -2.41
CA VAL A 58 -13.63 -20.65 -3.06
C VAL A 58 -14.54 -21.87 -3.20
N ALA A 59 -14.02 -22.99 -3.71
CA ALA A 59 -14.79 -24.20 -3.98
C ALA A 59 -15.29 -24.87 -2.68
N LEU A 60 -14.41 -25.08 -1.71
CA LEU A 60 -14.74 -25.72 -0.44
C LEU A 60 -15.59 -24.81 0.45
N GLY A 61 -15.33 -23.50 0.40
CA GLY A 61 -16.07 -22.50 1.15
C GLY A 61 -17.40 -22.09 0.51
N SER A 62 -17.75 -22.62 -0.67
CA SER A 62 -18.89 -22.18 -1.49
C SER A 62 -18.98 -20.65 -1.62
N ARG A 63 -17.82 -20.01 -1.86
CA ARG A 63 -17.70 -18.56 -1.98
C ARG A 63 -17.72 -18.16 -3.46
N ALA A 64 -17.89 -16.86 -3.71
CA ALA A 64 -17.74 -16.28 -5.04
C ALA A 64 -16.25 -15.97 -5.30
N PHE A 65 -15.79 -16.07 -6.55
CA PHE A 65 -14.40 -15.80 -6.92
C PHE A 65 -14.00 -14.33 -6.71
N GLU A 66 -14.97 -13.43 -6.77
CA GLU A 66 -14.79 -11.99 -6.53
C GLU A 66 -14.22 -11.72 -5.13
N LEU A 67 -14.45 -12.63 -4.17
CA LEU A 67 -13.97 -12.51 -2.80
C LEU A 67 -12.45 -12.56 -2.71
N VAL A 68 -11.78 -13.36 -3.55
CA VAL A 68 -10.30 -13.42 -3.58
C VAL A 68 -9.66 -12.27 -4.36
N SER A 69 -10.46 -11.45 -5.04
CA SER A 69 -10.03 -10.20 -5.68
C SER A 69 -10.38 -8.94 -4.87
N GLY A 70 -11.06 -9.07 -3.74
CA GLY A 70 -11.42 -7.94 -2.89
C GLY A 70 -10.25 -7.40 -2.08
N ASP A 71 -10.22 -6.08 -1.86
CA ASP A 71 -9.18 -5.41 -1.06
C ASP A 71 -9.01 -6.00 0.34
N GLY A 72 -10.11 -6.44 0.97
CA GLY A 72 -10.08 -7.08 2.28
C GLY A 72 -9.29 -8.39 2.26
N PHE A 73 -9.47 -9.20 1.22
CA PHE A 73 -8.72 -10.44 1.04
C PHE A 73 -7.25 -10.15 0.77
N PHE A 74 -6.93 -9.17 -0.08
CA PHE A 74 -5.54 -8.77 -0.34
C PHE A 74 -4.81 -8.31 0.93
N LYS A 75 -5.44 -7.46 1.74
CA LYS A 75 -4.86 -7.00 3.02
C LYS A 75 -4.59 -8.17 3.96
N MET A 76 -5.57 -9.07 4.11
CA MET A 76 -5.43 -10.26 4.95
C MET A 76 -4.31 -11.19 4.45
N ALA A 77 -4.27 -11.49 3.14
CA ALA A 77 -3.24 -12.32 2.53
C ALA A 77 -1.85 -11.70 2.75
N GLN A 78 -1.71 -10.38 2.56
CA GLN A 78 -0.47 -9.66 2.80
C GLN A 78 -0.03 -9.77 4.27
N SER A 79 -0.95 -9.56 5.23
CA SER A 79 -0.65 -9.72 6.66
C SER A 79 -0.18 -11.13 7.03
N VAL A 80 -0.82 -12.17 6.47
CA VAL A 80 -0.41 -13.57 6.68
C VAL A 80 0.98 -13.83 6.09
N PHE A 81 1.25 -13.32 4.88
CA PHE A 81 2.56 -13.43 4.25
C PHE A 81 3.65 -12.73 5.05
N ASP A 82 3.39 -11.53 5.56
CA ASP A 82 4.33 -10.79 6.37
C ASP A 82 4.59 -11.47 7.72
N ALA A 83 3.55 -12.00 8.37
CA ALA A 83 3.71 -12.81 9.58
C ALA A 83 4.54 -14.08 9.32
N GLY A 84 4.34 -14.72 8.17
CA GLY A 84 5.10 -15.90 7.74
C GLY A 84 6.61 -15.68 7.64
N LYS A 85 7.08 -14.44 7.43
CA LYS A 85 8.52 -14.11 7.41
C LYS A 85 9.18 -14.33 8.77
N TYR A 86 8.42 -14.24 9.86
CA TYR A 86 8.90 -14.43 11.22
C TYR A 86 8.65 -15.86 11.73
N PHE A 87 8.03 -16.71 10.92
CA PHE A 87 7.69 -18.06 11.30
C PHE A 87 8.93 -18.97 11.27
N ASN A 88 9.25 -19.60 12.40
CA ASN A 88 10.31 -20.59 12.47
C ASN A 88 9.75 -21.96 12.06
N ALA A 89 10.34 -22.58 11.03
CA ALA A 89 9.93 -23.88 10.49
C ALA A 89 10.01 -25.05 11.49
N SER A 90 10.73 -24.90 12.61
CA SER A 90 10.74 -25.91 13.69
C SER A 90 9.57 -25.81 14.65
N SER A 91 8.67 -24.83 14.47
CA SER A 91 7.50 -24.62 15.32
C SER A 91 6.33 -25.45 14.79
N ASN A 92 5.91 -26.47 15.53
CA ASN A 92 4.63 -27.14 15.27
C ASN A 92 3.51 -26.24 15.81
N ILE A 93 2.95 -25.39 14.96
CA ILE A 93 1.79 -24.57 15.30
C ILE A 93 0.53 -25.26 14.78
N ASP A 94 -0.44 -25.52 15.66
CA ASP A 94 -1.77 -25.94 15.26
C ASP A 94 -2.52 -24.73 14.70
N VAL A 95 -3.01 -24.84 13.47
CA VAL A 95 -3.78 -23.78 12.78
C VAL A 95 -5.00 -23.37 13.59
N LYS A 96 -5.58 -24.27 14.40
CA LYS A 96 -6.72 -23.96 15.27
C LYS A 96 -6.40 -22.91 16.34
N GLU A 97 -5.14 -22.81 16.76
CA GLU A 97 -4.71 -21.80 17.73
C GLU A 97 -4.61 -20.38 17.11
N LEU A 98 -4.59 -20.29 15.79
CA LEU A 98 -4.45 -19.04 15.04
C LEU A 98 -5.79 -18.44 14.61
N ILE A 99 -6.87 -19.22 14.67
CA ILE A 99 -8.20 -18.77 14.25
C ILE A 99 -8.90 -18.14 15.46
N PRO A 100 -9.35 -16.87 15.36
CA PRO A 100 -10.14 -16.25 16.42
C PRO A 100 -11.39 -17.08 16.73
N SER A 101 -11.63 -17.29 18.02
CA SER A 101 -12.78 -18.03 18.55
C SER A 101 -14.08 -17.24 18.43
#